data_AF-A0A317CP08-F1
#
_entry.id   AF-A0A317CP08-F1
#
_cell.length_a   1.000
_cell.length_b   1.000
_cell.length_c   1.000
_cell.angle_alpha   90.00
_cell.angle_beta   90.00
_cell.angle_gamma   90.00
#
_symmetry.space_group_name_H-M   'P 1'
#
loop_
_entity.id
_entity.type
_entity.pdbx_description
1 polymer ?
#
loop_
_entity_poly.entity_id
_entity_poly.type
_entity_poly.pdbx_seq_one_letter_code
_entity_poly.pdbx_strand_id
1 'polypeptide(L)'
;MSSSTSTLIFSEPTNLADPRLGAEVIYATDDFFADKSRLINPDPAVFIEGKFDEHGKWMDGWETRRKRHEGYDYCIIKLGGHATINGFLVDTSHFTGNYPAAASIDACSFTDDVVPGPDVAWTELVASTALAGNSQRQFEVDATQTFTHIRLNIYPDGGIARLRVYGQFQHDWATFATDESIDLLAAQNGGRAIVANDEHYGTITNIIKPGRGVNMGDGWETRRRREPGNDWAIFELACAGEIDAIEVDTAHFKGNYPDKCSIQAAFVDFGTDESLAPQSIFWRELLPPQSLSMDAIARFEREIVALGKVTHIRLNTFPDGGVSRLRVFGKPYPLR
;
A
#
# COMPACT_ATOMS: atom_id res chain seq x y z
N MET A 1 -0.50 38.78 -2.75
CA MET A 1 -1.32 37.60 -3.03
C MET A 1 -0.36 36.42 -3.19
N SER A 2 -0.10 35.70 -2.12
CA SER A 2 0.68 34.45 -2.20
C SER A 2 -0.30 33.38 -2.67
N SER A 3 -0.23 32.99 -3.93
CA SER A 3 -0.92 31.77 -4.35
C SER A 3 -0.14 30.61 -3.74
N SER A 4 -0.66 30.02 -2.67
CA SER A 4 -0.23 28.69 -2.26
C SER A 4 -0.66 27.74 -3.35
N THR A 5 0.19 27.52 -4.35
CA THR A 5 0.08 26.36 -5.22
C THR A 5 0.17 25.16 -4.28
N SER A 6 -0.94 24.47 -4.01
CA SER A 6 -0.86 23.20 -3.28
C SER A 6 -0.12 22.24 -4.19
N THR A 7 1.08 21.85 -3.80
CA THR A 7 1.84 20.81 -4.50
C THR A 7 1.03 19.52 -4.45
N LEU A 8 0.75 18.95 -5.62
CA LEU A 8 0.09 17.64 -5.70
C LEU A 8 0.99 16.57 -5.07
N ILE A 9 0.38 15.64 -4.34
CA ILE A 9 1.07 14.55 -3.65
C ILE A 9 0.73 13.26 -4.38
N PHE A 10 1.67 12.79 -5.21
CA PHE A 10 1.54 11.50 -5.88
C PHE A 10 1.88 10.37 -4.91
N SER A 11 1.06 9.33 -4.92
CA SER A 11 1.23 8.17 -4.06
C SER A 11 2.30 7.23 -4.60
N GLU A 12 3.07 6.65 -3.68
CA GLU A 12 3.89 5.48 -3.97
C GLU A 12 2.99 4.27 -4.31
N PRO A 13 3.49 3.29 -5.09
CA PRO A 13 2.79 2.05 -5.30
C PRO A 13 2.48 1.33 -3.97
N THR A 14 1.51 0.42 -3.99
CA THR A 14 1.10 -0.30 -2.79
C THR A 14 2.26 -1.11 -2.22
N ASN A 15 2.50 -1.00 -0.90
CA ASN A 15 3.42 -1.90 -0.21
C ASN A 15 2.77 -3.28 -0.03
N LEU A 16 3.07 -4.19 -0.95
CA LEU A 16 2.57 -5.57 -1.00
C LEU A 16 3.03 -6.43 0.18
N ALA A 17 4.09 -6.02 0.88
CA ALA A 17 4.54 -6.68 2.11
C ALA A 17 3.74 -6.26 3.35
N ASP A 18 2.73 -5.38 3.25
CA ASP A 18 1.89 -5.03 4.38
C ASP A 18 1.08 -6.26 4.87
N PRO A 19 1.21 -6.69 6.15
CA PRO A 19 0.51 -7.85 6.67
C PRO A 19 -1.01 -7.76 6.54
N ARG A 20 -1.57 -6.55 6.51
CA ARG A 20 -3.01 -6.33 6.32
C ARG A 20 -3.50 -6.74 4.94
N LEU A 21 -2.59 -6.80 3.96
CA LEU A 21 -2.87 -7.30 2.62
C LEU A 21 -2.69 -8.81 2.51
N GLY A 22 -2.30 -9.50 3.59
CA GLY A 22 -2.09 -10.95 3.64
C GLY A 22 -0.62 -11.38 3.53
N ALA A 23 0.33 -10.43 3.61
CA ALA A 23 1.74 -10.77 3.58
C ALA A 23 2.24 -11.38 4.90
N GLU A 24 3.17 -12.33 4.81
CA GLU A 24 3.73 -13.04 5.96
C GLU A 24 5.20 -13.38 5.74
N VAL A 25 6.03 -13.24 6.78
CA VAL A 25 7.42 -13.75 6.74
C VAL A 25 7.43 -15.21 7.20
N ILE A 26 7.38 -16.11 6.23
CA ILE A 26 7.17 -17.55 6.44
C ILE A 26 8.45 -18.32 6.79
N TYR A 27 9.62 -17.73 6.58
CA TYR A 27 10.91 -18.38 6.86
C TYR A 27 12.02 -17.36 7.13
N ALA A 28 12.95 -17.71 8.02
CA ALA A 28 14.27 -17.11 8.10
C ALA A 28 15.31 -18.19 8.45
N THR A 29 16.54 -18.03 7.97
CA THR A 29 17.66 -18.93 8.36
C THR A 29 18.03 -18.77 9.83
N ASP A 30 17.86 -17.56 10.36
CA ASP A 30 18.09 -17.20 11.75
C ASP A 30 17.24 -15.95 12.07
N ASP A 31 16.71 -15.86 13.28
CA ASP A 31 15.97 -14.70 13.80
C ASP A 31 16.26 -14.49 15.29
N PHE A 32 17.49 -14.80 15.71
CA PHE A 32 17.86 -14.88 17.12
C PHE A 32 17.73 -13.53 17.84
N PHE A 33 18.31 -12.44 17.33
CA PHE A 33 18.32 -11.16 18.05
C PHE A 33 17.02 -10.37 17.86
N ALA A 34 16.37 -10.51 16.70
CA ALA A 34 15.07 -9.89 16.46
C ALA A 34 14.23 -10.68 15.46
N ASP A 35 12.95 -10.86 15.81
CA ASP A 35 12.00 -11.69 15.08
C ASP A 35 11.73 -11.16 13.66
N LYS A 36 11.82 -12.07 12.68
CA LYS A 36 11.62 -11.78 11.26
C LYS A 36 10.29 -11.11 10.92
N SER A 37 9.23 -11.33 11.71
CA SER A 37 7.90 -10.76 11.45
C SER A 37 7.87 -9.23 11.57
N ARG A 38 8.83 -8.63 12.30
CA ARG A 38 8.98 -7.17 12.41
C ARG A 38 9.46 -6.51 11.11
N LEU A 39 10.12 -7.28 10.23
CA LEU A 39 10.64 -6.79 8.95
C LEU A 39 9.53 -6.13 8.10
N ILE A 40 8.32 -6.68 8.14
CA ILE A 40 7.20 -6.23 7.32
C ILE A 40 6.20 -5.35 8.09
N ASN A 41 6.52 -4.96 9.33
CA ASN A 41 5.67 -4.06 10.11
C ASN A 41 5.47 -2.74 9.31
N PRO A 42 4.23 -2.28 9.08
CA PRO A 42 3.97 -1.07 8.29
C PRO A 42 4.50 0.21 8.95
N ASP A 43 4.59 0.25 10.28
CA ASP A 43 5.05 1.42 11.01
C ASP A 43 6.56 1.63 10.86
N PRO A 44 7.06 2.88 10.91
CA PRO A 44 8.49 3.16 10.96
C PRO A 44 9.17 2.44 12.14
N ALA A 45 10.41 2.01 11.94
CA ALA A 45 11.17 1.36 13.00
C ALA A 45 11.47 2.31 14.16
N VAL A 46 11.32 1.84 15.39
CA VAL A 46 11.60 2.62 16.60
C VAL A 46 12.81 2.10 17.37
N PHE A 47 13.57 3.02 17.97
CA PHE A 47 14.61 2.68 18.92
C PHE A 47 14.17 3.02 20.34
N ILE A 48 14.20 2.04 21.23
CA ILE A 48 13.85 2.23 22.64
C ILE A 48 15.13 2.15 23.47
N GLU A 49 15.56 3.29 24.00
CA GLU A 49 16.76 3.37 24.84
C GLU A 49 16.65 2.44 26.06
N GLY A 50 17.75 1.76 26.40
CA GLY A 50 17.79 0.87 27.58
C GLY A 50 16.92 -0.39 27.52
N LYS A 51 16.12 -0.61 26.47
CA LYS A 51 15.33 -1.84 26.32
C LYS A 51 16.19 -3.01 25.83
N PHE A 52 16.14 -4.11 26.58
CA PHE A 52 16.76 -5.41 26.27
C PHE A 52 15.71 -6.51 26.45
N ASP A 53 15.87 -7.62 25.75
CA ASP A 53 15.09 -8.86 25.92
C ASP A 53 16.02 -10.03 26.24
N GLU A 54 15.51 -11.27 26.22
CA GLU A 54 16.27 -12.47 26.54
C GLU A 54 17.41 -12.76 25.54
N HIS A 55 17.38 -12.13 24.35
CA HIS A 55 18.35 -12.38 23.28
C HIS A 55 19.32 -11.21 23.09
N GLY A 56 19.05 -10.03 23.66
CA GLY A 56 20.01 -8.93 23.71
C GLY A 56 19.35 -7.57 23.68
N LYS A 57 19.94 -6.63 22.95
CA LYS A 57 19.33 -5.31 22.71
C LYS A 57 18.05 -5.54 21.91
N TRP A 58 16.91 -5.06 22.41
CA TRP A 58 15.68 -5.15 21.63
C TRP A 58 15.79 -4.24 20.40
N MET A 59 15.67 -4.83 19.22
CA MET A 59 15.68 -4.13 17.94
C MET A 59 14.33 -4.26 17.23
N ASP A 60 13.87 -3.16 16.64
CA ASP A 60 12.66 -3.12 15.83
C ASP A 60 12.97 -3.45 14.36
N GLY A 61 13.21 -4.72 14.10
CA GLY A 61 13.56 -5.26 12.79
C GLY A 61 13.78 -6.77 12.86
N TRP A 62 14.36 -7.32 11.81
CA TRP A 62 14.90 -8.68 11.78
C TRP A 62 16.41 -8.60 12.01
N GLU A 63 16.96 -9.42 12.92
CA GLU A 63 18.41 -9.46 13.18
C GLU A 63 18.90 -10.89 13.48
N THR A 64 19.95 -11.28 12.78
CA THR A 64 20.55 -12.62 12.87
C THR A 64 21.79 -12.68 13.76
N ARG A 65 22.15 -13.88 14.22
CA ARG A 65 23.45 -14.13 14.86
C ARG A 65 24.59 -13.81 13.92
N ARG A 66 25.69 -13.32 14.50
CA ARG A 66 26.96 -13.17 13.78
C ARG A 66 27.40 -14.49 13.16
N LYS A 67 27.55 -14.51 11.84
CA LYS A 67 27.97 -15.69 11.08
C LYS A 67 29.47 -15.87 11.22
N ARG A 68 29.90 -17.12 11.41
CA ARG A 68 31.30 -17.53 11.63
C ARG A 68 31.76 -18.62 10.66
N HIS A 69 30.96 -18.87 9.64
CA HIS A 69 31.15 -19.87 8.59
C HIS A 69 30.74 -19.27 7.25
N GLU A 70 31.10 -19.93 6.15
CA GLU A 70 30.75 -19.48 4.80
C GLU A 70 29.23 -19.45 4.59
N GLY A 71 28.76 -18.49 3.79
CA GLY A 71 27.35 -18.34 3.44
C GLY A 71 26.77 -16.99 3.86
N TYR A 72 25.45 -16.92 3.85
CA TYR A 72 24.67 -15.72 4.14
C TYR A 72 23.36 -16.10 4.85
N ASP A 73 22.65 -15.12 5.38
CA ASP A 73 21.32 -15.32 5.96
C ASP A 73 20.24 -14.78 5.03
N TYR A 74 19.05 -15.38 5.07
CA TYR A 74 17.93 -14.92 4.25
C TYR A 74 16.61 -15.12 4.97
N CYS A 75 15.61 -14.34 4.56
CA CYS A 75 14.22 -14.54 4.94
C CYS A 75 13.33 -14.61 3.69
N ILE A 76 12.22 -15.34 3.80
CA ILE A 76 11.22 -15.50 2.74
C ILE A 76 9.91 -14.86 3.20
N ILE A 77 9.39 -13.97 2.37
CA ILE A 77 8.13 -13.28 2.54
C ILE A 77 7.16 -13.82 1.49
N LYS A 78 6.01 -14.33 1.94
CA LYS A 78 4.86 -14.62 1.11
C LYS A 78 4.02 -13.36 0.98
N LEU A 79 3.65 -12.98 -0.24
CA LEU A 79 2.74 -11.87 -0.52
C LEU A 79 1.29 -12.34 -0.38
N GLY A 80 0.37 -11.39 -0.22
CA GLY A 80 -1.07 -11.67 -0.11
C GLY A 80 -1.76 -12.16 -1.39
N GLY A 81 -1.02 -12.32 -2.48
CA GLY A 81 -1.53 -12.69 -3.80
C GLY A 81 -0.46 -12.56 -4.88
N HIS A 82 -0.84 -12.84 -6.13
CA HIS A 82 0.03 -12.62 -7.30
C HIS A 82 0.20 -11.12 -7.54
N ALA A 83 1.42 -10.66 -7.73
CA ALA A 83 1.67 -9.24 -7.93
C ALA A 83 2.83 -8.96 -8.88
N THR A 84 2.73 -7.86 -9.62
CA THR A 84 3.87 -7.23 -10.30
C THR A 84 4.61 -6.35 -9.30
N ILE A 85 5.93 -6.26 -9.45
CA ILE A 85 6.81 -5.54 -8.52
C ILE A 85 7.45 -4.37 -9.25
N ASN A 86 7.26 -3.17 -8.73
CA ASN A 86 7.87 -1.93 -9.23
C ASN A 86 9.15 -1.57 -8.48
N GLY A 87 9.32 -2.06 -7.24
CA GLY A 87 10.53 -1.77 -6.48
C GLY A 87 10.50 -2.24 -5.03
N PHE A 88 11.57 -1.91 -4.32
CA PHE A 88 11.77 -2.27 -2.92
C PHE A 88 12.31 -1.08 -2.13
N LEU A 89 12.03 -1.05 -0.82
CA LEU A 89 12.79 -0.25 0.13
C LEU A 89 13.38 -1.16 1.21
N VAL A 90 14.69 -1.09 1.37
CA VAL A 90 15.44 -1.74 2.45
C VAL A 90 15.83 -0.66 3.45
N ASP A 91 15.33 -0.79 4.68
CA ASP A 91 15.56 0.15 5.78
C ASP A 91 16.46 -0.48 6.83
N THR A 92 17.60 0.16 7.12
CA THR A 92 18.53 -0.23 8.19
C THR A 92 18.48 0.73 9.39
N SER A 93 17.39 1.50 9.54
CA SER A 93 17.17 2.42 10.66
C SER A 93 17.51 1.76 12.00
N HIS A 94 18.29 2.47 12.81
CA HIS A 94 18.78 2.05 14.13
C HIS A 94 19.83 0.92 14.13
N PHE A 95 20.05 0.23 13.01
CA PHE A 95 21.19 -0.68 12.82
C PHE A 95 22.40 0.12 12.34
N THR A 96 23.15 0.70 13.29
CA THR A 96 24.25 1.64 13.00
C THR A 96 25.61 0.97 12.79
N GLY A 97 25.79 -0.24 13.31
CA GLY A 97 27.03 -1.02 13.16
C GLY A 97 26.82 -2.53 13.00
N ASN A 98 25.58 -3.00 13.15
CA ASN A 98 25.14 -4.39 13.04
C ASN A 98 24.18 -4.60 11.85
N TYR A 99 24.18 -3.69 10.87
CA TYR A 99 23.50 -3.90 9.59
C TYR A 99 24.35 -4.82 8.69
N PRO A 100 23.75 -5.55 7.74
CA PRO A 100 24.50 -6.38 6.81
C PRO A 100 25.28 -5.52 5.81
N ALA A 101 26.46 -5.98 5.39
CA ALA A 101 27.32 -5.23 4.47
C ALA A 101 26.69 -5.06 3.09
N ALA A 102 25.91 -6.06 2.64
CA ALA A 102 25.16 -6.03 1.40
C ALA A 102 23.85 -6.82 1.51
N ALA A 103 22.94 -6.58 0.58
CA ALA A 103 21.74 -7.38 0.40
C ALA A 103 21.40 -7.59 -1.08
N SER A 104 20.70 -8.69 -1.39
CA SER A 104 20.06 -8.95 -2.69
C SER A 104 18.62 -9.38 -2.48
N ILE A 105 17.80 -9.28 -3.52
CA ILE A 105 16.39 -9.65 -3.46
C ILE A 105 16.03 -10.51 -4.65
N ASP A 106 15.50 -11.69 -4.37
CA ASP A 106 14.97 -12.60 -5.37
C ASP A 106 13.45 -12.70 -5.24
N ALA A 107 12.77 -13.12 -6.30
CA ALA A 107 11.35 -13.42 -6.27
C ALA A 107 11.03 -14.72 -7.02
N CYS A 108 9.94 -15.37 -6.62
CA CYS A 108 9.41 -16.52 -7.34
C CYS A 108 7.87 -16.55 -7.35
N SER A 109 7.33 -17.33 -8.26
CA SER A 109 5.91 -17.70 -8.30
C SER A 109 5.77 -19.14 -7.84
N PHE A 110 5.07 -19.33 -6.74
CA PHE A 110 4.91 -20.61 -6.07
C PHE A 110 3.48 -20.69 -5.54
N THR A 111 2.79 -21.78 -5.84
CA THR A 111 1.33 -21.92 -5.65
C THR A 111 0.93 -22.45 -4.28
N ASP A 112 1.87 -22.98 -3.50
CA ASP A 112 1.57 -23.62 -2.23
C ASP A 112 1.81 -22.67 -1.06
N ASP A 113 1.03 -22.83 0.01
CA ASP A 113 1.15 -22.07 1.26
C ASP A 113 2.35 -22.50 2.13
N VAL A 114 3.32 -23.21 1.55
CA VAL A 114 4.50 -23.72 2.25
C VAL A 114 5.75 -22.96 1.83
N VAL A 115 6.80 -23.06 2.64
CA VAL A 115 8.11 -22.49 2.30
C VAL A 115 8.60 -23.10 0.98
N PRO A 116 8.93 -22.28 -0.04
CA PRO A 116 9.47 -22.78 -1.30
C PRO A 116 10.68 -23.69 -1.08
N GLY A 117 10.62 -24.89 -1.65
CA GLY A 117 11.70 -25.89 -1.57
C GLY A 117 12.97 -25.46 -2.33
N PRO A 118 14.07 -26.23 -2.18
CA PRO A 118 15.36 -25.91 -2.80
C PRO A 118 15.31 -25.94 -4.34
N ASP A 119 14.36 -26.67 -4.93
CA ASP A 119 14.22 -26.83 -6.38
C ASP A 119 13.43 -25.68 -7.04
N VAL A 120 12.89 -24.74 -6.25
CA VAL A 120 12.13 -23.59 -6.79
C VAL A 120 13.10 -22.62 -7.46
N ALA A 121 12.80 -22.27 -8.71
CA ALA A 121 13.57 -21.28 -9.46
C ALA A 121 13.26 -19.87 -8.94
N TRP A 122 14.29 -19.20 -8.41
CA TRP A 122 14.25 -17.81 -7.97
C TRP A 122 14.79 -16.89 -9.06
N THR A 123 14.10 -15.78 -9.31
CA THR A 123 14.51 -14.72 -10.23
C THR A 123 15.14 -13.60 -9.43
N GLU A 124 16.39 -13.23 -9.73
CA GLU A 124 17.04 -12.08 -9.09
C GLU A 124 16.38 -10.78 -9.58
N LEU A 125 15.80 -10.00 -8.65
CA LEU A 125 15.21 -8.69 -8.95
C LEU A 125 16.13 -7.54 -8.53
N VAL A 126 16.94 -7.76 -7.49
CA VAL A 126 17.95 -6.80 -7.03
C VAL A 126 19.25 -7.57 -6.81
N ALA A 127 20.26 -7.26 -7.61
CA ALA A 127 21.60 -7.81 -7.45
C ALA A 127 22.22 -7.44 -6.09
N SER A 128 23.15 -8.27 -5.61
CA SER A 128 23.87 -8.01 -4.35
C SER A 128 24.49 -6.63 -4.35
N THR A 129 24.00 -5.76 -3.46
CA THR A 129 24.45 -4.39 -3.38
C THR A 129 24.73 -3.95 -1.95
N ALA A 130 25.78 -3.14 -1.78
CA ALA A 130 26.19 -2.61 -0.49
C ALA A 130 25.08 -1.79 0.18
N LEU A 131 24.99 -1.90 1.51
CA LEU A 131 24.10 -1.11 2.35
C LEU A 131 24.90 -0.18 3.26
N ALA A 132 24.22 0.82 3.82
CA ALA A 132 24.75 1.68 4.87
C ALA A 132 23.91 1.52 6.13
N GLY A 133 24.51 1.72 7.30
CA GLY A 133 23.80 1.68 8.58
C GLY A 133 22.91 2.90 8.77
N ASN A 134 21.78 2.72 9.44
CA ASN A 134 20.80 3.77 9.70
C ASN A 134 20.41 4.57 8.44
N SER A 135 20.09 3.84 7.37
CA SER A 135 19.76 4.40 6.07
C SER A 135 18.57 3.69 5.43
N GLN A 136 17.88 4.40 4.54
CA GLN A 136 16.86 3.82 3.68
C GLN A 136 17.39 3.79 2.26
N ARG A 137 17.25 2.63 1.61
CA ARG A 137 17.67 2.45 0.22
C ARG A 137 16.54 1.90 -0.61
N GLN A 138 16.21 2.63 -1.68
CA GLN A 138 15.20 2.25 -2.64
C GLN A 138 15.84 1.57 -3.86
N PHE A 139 15.11 0.62 -4.44
CA PHE A 139 15.47 -0.10 -5.65
C PHE A 139 14.28 -0.09 -6.60
N GLU A 140 14.47 0.42 -7.80
CA GLU A 140 13.49 0.31 -8.89
C GLU A 140 13.69 -1.03 -9.60
N VAL A 141 12.57 -1.66 -9.97
CA VAL A 141 12.55 -2.95 -10.66
C VAL A 141 11.60 -2.85 -11.85
N ASP A 142 12.10 -3.23 -13.01
CA ASP A 142 11.31 -3.35 -14.24
C ASP A 142 11.01 -4.83 -14.50
N ALA A 143 10.11 -5.39 -13.69
CA ALA A 143 9.67 -6.77 -13.82
C ALA A 143 8.19 -6.83 -14.20
N THR A 144 7.93 -7.38 -15.40
CA THR A 144 6.57 -7.57 -15.93
C THR A 144 5.94 -8.89 -15.48
N GLN A 145 6.73 -9.78 -14.89
CA GLN A 145 6.28 -11.07 -14.36
C GLN A 145 5.52 -10.87 -13.04
N THR A 146 4.60 -11.79 -12.75
CA THR A 146 3.95 -11.86 -11.45
C THR A 146 4.71 -12.77 -10.50
N PHE A 147 4.76 -12.37 -9.24
CA PHE A 147 5.41 -13.09 -8.15
C PHE A 147 4.46 -13.25 -6.97
N THR A 148 4.77 -14.23 -6.12
CA THR A 148 4.02 -14.53 -4.88
C THR A 148 4.92 -14.55 -3.66
N HIS A 149 6.23 -14.72 -3.85
CA HIS A 149 7.20 -14.80 -2.79
C HIS A 149 8.42 -13.94 -3.09
N ILE A 150 8.97 -13.34 -2.04
CA ILE A 150 10.19 -12.55 -2.04
C ILE A 150 11.19 -13.20 -1.11
N ARG A 151 12.45 -13.28 -1.52
CA ARG A 151 13.57 -13.69 -0.66
C ARG A 151 14.54 -12.54 -0.51
N LEU A 152 14.66 -12.03 0.71
CA LEU A 152 15.68 -11.03 1.07
C LEU A 152 16.92 -11.78 1.57
N ASN A 153 18.03 -11.63 0.85
CA ASN A 153 19.32 -12.19 1.21
C ASN A 153 20.20 -11.09 1.84
N ILE A 154 20.83 -11.37 2.98
CA ILE A 154 21.72 -10.43 3.68
C ILE A 154 23.11 -11.03 3.86
N TYR A 155 24.15 -10.26 3.56
CA TYR A 155 25.52 -10.77 3.46
C TYR A 155 26.47 -10.16 4.52
N PRO A 156 27.18 -10.99 5.30
CA PRO A 156 26.90 -12.41 5.59
C PRO A 156 25.78 -12.61 6.64
N ASP A 157 25.53 -11.59 7.46
CA ASP A 157 24.58 -11.54 8.57
C ASP A 157 24.33 -10.08 8.97
N GLY A 158 23.41 -9.83 9.89
CA GLY A 158 23.13 -8.52 10.44
C GLY A 158 21.64 -8.26 10.62
N GLY A 159 21.28 -6.99 10.76
CA GLY A 159 19.89 -6.57 10.95
C GLY A 159 19.36 -5.58 9.93
N ILE A 160 18.09 -5.77 9.58
CA ILE A 160 17.28 -4.92 8.70
C ILE A 160 16.03 -4.51 9.47
N ALA A 161 15.77 -3.20 9.52
CA ALA A 161 14.63 -2.64 10.23
C ALA A 161 13.32 -2.91 9.51
N ARG A 162 13.25 -2.62 8.22
CA ARG A 162 12.06 -2.83 7.38
C ARG A 162 12.42 -3.28 5.97
N LEU A 163 11.53 -4.08 5.41
CA LEU A 163 11.41 -4.30 3.97
C LEU A 163 10.06 -3.74 3.51
N ARG A 164 10.05 -3.02 2.39
CA ARG A 164 8.85 -2.68 1.63
C ARG A 164 8.97 -3.27 0.25
N VAL A 165 7.85 -3.77 -0.27
CA VAL A 165 7.75 -4.37 -1.61
C VAL A 165 6.68 -3.58 -2.34
N TYR A 166 7.09 -2.68 -3.24
CA TYR A 166 6.18 -1.80 -3.95
C TYR A 166 5.71 -2.44 -5.25
N GLY A 167 4.40 -2.47 -5.46
CA GLY A 167 3.82 -3.10 -6.62
C GLY A 167 2.30 -3.05 -6.66
N GLN A 168 1.72 -3.95 -7.46
CA GLN A 168 0.28 -4.04 -7.67
C GLN A 168 -0.14 -5.51 -7.74
N PHE A 169 -1.20 -5.88 -7.01
CA PHE A 169 -1.81 -7.19 -7.15
C PHE A 169 -2.44 -7.36 -8.52
N GLN A 170 -2.31 -8.55 -9.08
CA GLN A 170 -2.82 -8.94 -10.38
C GLN A 170 -3.91 -10.00 -10.20
N HIS A 171 -5.00 -9.83 -10.94
CA HIS A 171 -6.12 -10.76 -10.98
C HIS A 171 -6.39 -11.20 -12.40
N ASP A 172 -6.68 -12.48 -12.58
CA ASP A 172 -7.23 -12.96 -13.84
C ASP A 172 -8.73 -12.63 -13.89
N TRP A 173 -9.03 -11.42 -14.33
CA TRP A 173 -10.39 -10.92 -14.46
C TRP A 173 -11.26 -11.76 -15.40
N ALA A 174 -10.68 -12.59 -16.28
CA ALA A 174 -11.46 -13.51 -17.13
C ALA A 174 -12.13 -14.63 -16.32
N THR A 175 -11.66 -14.90 -15.09
CA THR A 175 -12.23 -15.92 -14.21
C THR A 175 -13.35 -15.42 -13.30
N PHE A 176 -13.55 -14.10 -13.20
CA PHE A 176 -14.61 -13.52 -12.39
C PHE A 176 -15.98 -13.68 -13.06
N ALA A 177 -16.99 -14.05 -12.27
CA ALA A 177 -18.37 -14.08 -12.75
C ALA A 177 -18.84 -12.66 -13.06
N THR A 178 -19.42 -12.46 -14.25
CA THR A 178 -19.82 -11.12 -14.75
C THR A 178 -20.92 -10.43 -13.91
N ASP A 179 -21.58 -11.16 -13.03
CA ASP A 179 -22.63 -10.67 -12.14
C ASP A 179 -22.18 -10.47 -10.69
N GLU A 180 -20.98 -10.90 -10.32
CA GLU A 180 -20.43 -10.71 -8.98
C GLU A 180 -19.98 -9.25 -8.79
N SER A 181 -20.45 -8.62 -7.72
CA SER A 181 -20.01 -7.29 -7.31
C SER A 181 -18.86 -7.43 -6.33
N ILE A 182 -17.75 -6.74 -6.60
CA ILE A 182 -16.53 -6.73 -5.80
C ILE A 182 -16.08 -5.30 -5.51
N ASP A 183 -15.25 -5.10 -4.49
CA ASP A 183 -14.61 -3.80 -4.26
C ASP A 183 -13.53 -3.55 -5.32
N LEU A 184 -13.88 -2.84 -6.38
CA LEU A 184 -13.01 -2.49 -7.50
C LEU A 184 -11.89 -1.53 -7.07
N LEU A 185 -11.99 -0.86 -5.93
CA LEU A 185 -10.95 0.02 -5.42
C LEU A 185 -9.97 -0.68 -4.47
N ALA A 186 -10.32 -1.85 -3.93
CA ALA A 186 -9.50 -2.52 -2.94
C ALA A 186 -8.06 -2.73 -3.45
N ALA A 187 -7.07 -2.38 -2.61
CA ALA A 187 -5.66 -2.64 -2.93
C ALA A 187 -5.42 -4.13 -3.22
N GLN A 188 -6.06 -5.03 -2.48
CA GLN A 188 -5.99 -6.49 -2.69
C GLN A 188 -6.50 -6.93 -4.07
N ASN A 189 -7.39 -6.14 -4.66
CA ASN A 189 -7.90 -6.37 -6.00
C ASN A 189 -7.02 -5.70 -7.07
N GLY A 190 -6.03 -4.90 -6.70
CA GLY A 190 -5.18 -4.16 -7.62
C GLY A 190 -5.59 -2.69 -7.80
N GLY A 191 -6.54 -2.17 -7.01
CA GLY A 191 -6.83 -0.74 -7.01
C GLY A 191 -5.63 0.10 -6.57
N ARG A 192 -5.50 1.31 -7.12
CA ARG A 192 -4.32 2.17 -6.93
C ARG A 192 -4.73 3.55 -6.45
N ALA A 193 -4.11 4.03 -5.39
CA ALA A 193 -4.18 5.43 -5.02
C ALA A 193 -3.16 6.20 -5.88
N ILE A 194 -3.57 7.32 -6.47
CA ILE A 194 -2.75 8.02 -7.47
C ILE A 194 -2.23 9.34 -6.94
N VAL A 195 -3.14 10.26 -6.58
CA VAL A 195 -2.76 11.62 -6.22
C VAL A 195 -3.78 12.27 -5.31
N ALA A 196 -3.30 13.01 -4.32
CA ALA A 196 -4.10 13.88 -3.46
C ALA A 196 -3.62 15.34 -3.57
N ASN A 197 -4.49 16.27 -3.21
CA ASN A 197 -4.07 17.67 -3.05
C ASN A 197 -3.50 17.98 -1.67
N ASP A 198 -3.72 17.10 -0.68
CA ASP A 198 -3.25 17.24 0.70
C ASP A 198 -3.23 15.87 1.41
N GLU A 199 -2.22 15.63 2.25
CA GLU A 199 -2.06 14.46 3.12
C GLU A 199 -1.43 14.91 4.45
N HIS A 200 -2.18 15.64 5.26
CA HIS A 200 -1.66 16.18 6.51
C HIS A 200 -1.32 15.07 7.54
N TYR A 201 -2.20 14.08 7.69
CA TYR A 201 -1.94 12.86 8.46
C TYR A 201 -2.46 11.62 7.73
N GLY A 202 -1.70 10.54 7.78
CA GLY A 202 -2.01 9.34 7.01
C GLY A 202 -1.90 9.58 5.49
N THR A 203 -2.18 8.56 4.69
CA THR A 203 -2.07 8.65 3.22
C THR A 203 -3.27 8.02 2.54
N ILE A 204 -3.54 8.42 1.29
CA ILE A 204 -4.65 7.88 0.49
C ILE A 204 -4.46 6.39 0.17
N THR A 205 -3.24 5.87 0.26
CA THR A 205 -3.01 4.41 0.18
C THR A 205 -3.64 3.65 1.35
N ASN A 206 -3.85 4.28 2.51
CA ASN A 206 -4.47 3.62 3.67
C ASN A 206 -5.95 3.36 3.46
N ILE A 207 -6.66 4.27 2.76
CA ILE A 207 -8.12 4.19 2.69
C ILE A 207 -8.62 3.07 1.76
N ILE A 208 -7.73 2.49 0.95
CA ILE A 208 -8.01 1.34 0.07
C ILE A 208 -7.55 0.00 0.66
N LYS A 209 -7.00 -0.03 1.89
CA LYS A 209 -6.57 -1.25 2.58
C LYS A 209 -7.75 -2.01 3.20
N PRO A 210 -7.62 -3.30 3.53
CA PRO A 210 -8.68 -4.11 4.13
C PRO A 210 -9.12 -3.64 5.52
N GLY A 211 -10.25 -4.18 5.99
CA GLY A 211 -10.82 -3.90 7.31
C GLY A 211 -11.23 -2.43 7.50
N ARG A 212 -11.40 -2.03 8.76
CA ARG A 212 -11.51 -0.61 9.16
C ARG A 212 -10.14 -0.13 9.65
N GLY A 213 -9.93 1.19 9.69
CA GLY A 213 -8.75 1.74 10.35
C GLY A 213 -8.65 1.27 11.80
N VAL A 214 -7.43 1.13 12.32
CA VAL A 214 -7.20 0.79 13.75
C VAL A 214 -7.10 2.04 14.64
N ASN A 215 -6.83 3.20 14.03
CA ASN A 215 -6.81 4.53 14.63
C ASN A 215 -6.87 5.59 13.49
N MET A 216 -6.80 6.88 13.83
CA MET A 216 -6.86 7.97 12.83
C MET A 216 -5.63 8.01 11.90
N GLY A 217 -4.45 7.62 12.38
CA GLY A 217 -3.24 7.55 11.55
C GLY A 217 -3.30 6.44 10.50
N ASP A 218 -4.21 5.48 10.67
CA ASP A 218 -4.53 4.45 9.69
C ASP A 218 -5.65 4.87 8.71
N GLY A 219 -5.83 6.17 8.49
CA GLY A 219 -6.73 6.72 7.46
C GLY A 219 -5.99 7.69 6.54
N TRP A 220 -6.75 8.59 5.92
CA TRP A 220 -6.28 9.79 5.24
C TRP A 220 -6.97 11.00 5.86
N GLU A 221 -6.20 11.97 6.34
CA GLU A 221 -6.68 13.21 6.92
C GLU A 221 -5.97 14.41 6.28
N THR A 222 -6.76 15.40 5.88
CA THR A 222 -6.26 16.63 5.32
C THR A 222 -6.17 17.74 6.36
N ARG A 223 -5.38 18.77 6.07
CA ARG A 223 -5.30 19.96 6.92
C ARG A 223 -6.66 20.65 6.99
N ARG A 224 -6.90 21.39 8.08
CA ARG A 224 -8.06 22.30 8.15
C ARG A 224 -7.98 23.37 7.06
N ARG A 225 -8.98 23.41 6.20
CA ARG A 225 -9.11 24.34 5.08
C ARG A 225 -9.86 25.58 5.53
N ARG A 226 -9.38 26.77 5.15
CA ARG A 226 -10.03 28.06 5.47
C ARG A 226 -10.32 28.90 4.22
N GLU A 227 -9.98 28.36 3.06
CA GLU A 227 -10.20 28.91 1.74
C GLU A 227 -11.33 28.16 1.02
N PRO A 228 -12.00 28.79 0.03
CA PRO A 228 -13.01 28.11 -0.77
C PRO A 228 -12.49 26.82 -1.44
N GLY A 229 -13.40 25.89 -1.67
CA GLY A 229 -13.12 24.59 -2.29
C GLY A 229 -13.21 23.43 -1.30
N ASN A 230 -12.60 22.32 -1.70
CA ASN A 230 -12.61 21.06 -0.98
C ASN A 230 -11.27 20.35 -1.18
N ASP A 231 -10.97 19.38 -0.31
CA ASP A 231 -9.85 18.47 -0.54
C ASP A 231 -10.32 17.22 -1.30
N TRP A 232 -9.39 16.55 -1.96
CA TRP A 232 -9.70 15.48 -2.89
C TRP A 232 -8.53 14.52 -3.10
N ALA A 233 -8.88 13.31 -3.51
CA ALA A 233 -7.96 12.24 -3.87
C ALA A 233 -8.45 11.48 -5.09
N ILE A 234 -7.53 11.08 -5.98
CA ILE A 234 -7.81 10.33 -7.20
C ILE A 234 -7.28 8.91 -7.06
N PHE A 235 -8.09 7.97 -7.54
CA PHE A 235 -7.81 6.55 -7.50
C PHE A 235 -8.09 5.90 -8.86
N GLU A 236 -7.32 4.87 -9.17
CA GLU A 236 -7.55 3.94 -10.25
C GLU A 236 -8.19 2.66 -9.69
N LEU A 237 -9.25 2.20 -10.35
CA LEU A 237 -9.91 0.93 -10.05
C LEU A 237 -9.07 -0.21 -10.61
N ALA A 238 -9.09 -1.34 -9.90
CA ALA A 238 -8.43 -2.59 -10.24
C ALA A 238 -8.72 -3.09 -11.67
N CYS A 239 -9.93 -2.83 -12.15
CA CYS A 239 -10.31 -2.93 -13.54
C CYS A 239 -11.45 -1.93 -13.83
N ALA A 240 -11.75 -1.71 -15.12
CA ALA A 240 -12.95 -0.97 -15.47
C ALA A 240 -14.19 -1.69 -14.93
N GLY A 241 -15.21 -0.96 -14.48
CA GLY A 241 -16.43 -1.59 -13.99
C GLY A 241 -17.62 -0.65 -13.88
N GLU A 242 -18.80 -1.24 -13.70
CA GLU A 242 -20.04 -0.51 -13.42
C GLU A 242 -20.31 -0.51 -11.92
N ILE A 243 -20.36 0.67 -11.31
CA ILE A 243 -20.44 0.84 -9.85
C ILE A 243 -21.89 0.67 -9.38
N ASP A 244 -22.11 -0.17 -8.37
CA ASP A 244 -23.43 -0.43 -7.79
C ASP A 244 -23.55 0.00 -6.32
N ALA A 245 -22.44 0.08 -5.58
CA ALA A 245 -22.42 0.60 -4.23
C ALA A 245 -21.10 1.28 -3.87
N ILE A 246 -21.16 2.26 -2.98
CA ILE A 246 -20.00 2.96 -2.45
C ILE A 246 -20.10 3.00 -0.93
N GLU A 247 -19.00 2.73 -0.24
CA GLU A 247 -18.91 2.94 1.20
C GLU A 247 -17.82 3.96 1.55
N VAL A 248 -18.17 4.94 2.37
CA VAL A 248 -17.24 5.87 2.98
C VAL A 248 -17.27 5.65 4.49
N ASP A 249 -16.16 5.18 5.04
CA ASP A 249 -16.00 4.93 6.46
C ASP A 249 -15.19 6.05 7.11
N THR A 250 -15.73 6.66 8.16
CA THR A 250 -15.09 7.70 8.97
C THR A 250 -14.58 7.17 10.31
N ALA A 251 -14.29 5.87 10.42
CA ALA A 251 -13.78 5.23 11.63
C ALA A 251 -12.70 6.08 12.32
N HIS A 252 -12.82 6.25 13.63
CA HIS A 252 -11.95 7.06 14.49
C HIS A 252 -11.96 8.59 14.26
N PHE A 253 -12.51 9.10 13.16
CA PHE A 253 -12.64 10.53 12.90
C PHE A 253 -13.90 11.07 13.58
N LYS A 254 -13.76 11.45 14.86
CA LYS A 254 -14.89 11.82 15.73
C LYS A 254 -15.25 13.30 15.69
N GLY A 255 -14.24 14.16 15.52
CA GLY A 255 -14.41 15.62 15.49
C GLY A 255 -13.89 16.28 14.22
N ASN A 256 -13.33 15.49 13.31
CA ASN A 256 -12.64 15.94 12.10
C ASN A 256 -12.94 15.04 10.89
N TYR A 257 -14.09 14.35 10.89
CA TYR A 257 -14.62 13.76 9.66
C TYR A 257 -15.13 14.89 8.72
N PRO A 258 -15.16 14.68 7.41
CA PRO A 258 -15.76 15.66 6.49
C PRO A 258 -17.27 15.78 6.73
N ASP A 259 -17.84 16.99 6.65
CA ASP A 259 -19.30 17.17 6.74
C ASP A 259 -20.00 16.44 5.60
N LYS A 260 -19.41 16.49 4.40
CA LYS A 260 -19.89 15.81 3.20
C LYS A 260 -18.77 15.20 2.38
N CYS A 261 -19.12 14.22 1.56
CA CYS A 261 -18.30 13.77 0.45
C CYS A 261 -19.08 13.74 -0.87
N SER A 262 -18.38 13.84 -1.99
CA SER A 262 -18.91 13.51 -3.32
C SER A 262 -17.86 12.72 -4.09
N ILE A 263 -18.29 12.01 -5.15
CA ILE A 263 -17.37 11.26 -6.02
C ILE A 263 -17.65 11.62 -7.46
N GLN A 264 -16.58 11.96 -8.18
CA GLN A 264 -16.58 12.03 -9.64
C GLN A 264 -15.91 10.79 -10.20
N ALA A 265 -16.25 10.41 -11.43
CA ALA A 265 -15.64 9.27 -12.09
C ALA A 265 -15.53 9.45 -13.59
N ALA A 266 -14.59 8.74 -14.19
CA ALA A 266 -14.40 8.68 -15.63
C ALA A 266 -13.87 7.32 -16.06
N PHE A 267 -14.16 7.00 -17.33
CA PHE A 267 -13.39 6.02 -18.07
C PHE A 267 -12.21 6.77 -18.72
N VAL A 268 -11.00 6.47 -18.27
CA VAL A 268 -9.76 7.12 -18.71
C VAL A 268 -8.96 6.10 -19.51
N ASP A 269 -8.81 6.36 -20.80
CA ASP A 269 -8.09 5.52 -21.76
C ASP A 269 -6.90 6.25 -22.41
N PHE A 270 -6.57 7.45 -21.93
CA PHE A 270 -5.44 8.25 -22.38
C PHE A 270 -4.84 9.09 -21.25
N GLY A 271 -3.57 9.46 -21.41
CA GLY A 271 -2.84 10.34 -20.49
C GLY A 271 -1.88 9.59 -19.58
N THR A 272 -1.35 10.33 -18.60
CA THR A 272 -0.48 9.82 -17.53
C THR A 272 -1.08 10.17 -16.16
N ASP A 273 -0.55 9.58 -15.09
CA ASP A 273 -0.96 9.88 -13.71
C ASP A 273 -0.91 11.40 -13.43
N GLU A 274 0.11 12.10 -13.93
CA GLU A 274 0.28 13.56 -13.75
C GLU A 274 -0.83 14.37 -14.43
N SER A 275 -1.42 13.83 -15.49
CA SER A 275 -2.50 14.48 -16.23
C SER A 275 -3.88 14.27 -15.58
N LEU A 276 -4.03 13.35 -14.63
CA LEU A 276 -5.34 13.03 -14.04
C LEU A 276 -5.90 14.17 -13.20
N ALA A 277 -5.06 14.86 -12.42
CA ALA A 277 -5.50 15.98 -11.59
C ALA A 277 -6.26 17.06 -12.39
N PRO A 278 -5.70 17.66 -13.46
CA PRO A 278 -6.43 18.64 -14.26
C PRO A 278 -7.62 18.03 -15.04
N GLN A 279 -7.53 16.78 -15.50
CA GLN A 279 -8.65 16.12 -16.19
C GLN A 279 -9.86 15.90 -15.26
N SER A 280 -9.59 15.53 -14.00
CA SER A 280 -10.61 15.14 -13.03
C SER A 280 -11.60 16.25 -12.67
N ILE A 281 -11.22 17.51 -12.92
CA ILE A 281 -12.09 18.68 -12.76
C ILE A 281 -13.34 18.54 -13.63
N PHE A 282 -13.22 17.91 -14.79
CA PHE A 282 -14.30 17.74 -15.77
C PHE A 282 -14.97 16.36 -15.70
N TRP A 283 -14.58 15.50 -14.76
CA TRP A 283 -15.19 14.17 -14.62
C TRP A 283 -16.65 14.29 -14.16
N ARG A 284 -17.47 13.35 -14.62
CA ARG A 284 -18.89 13.31 -14.32
C ARG A 284 -19.10 12.91 -12.87
N GLU A 285 -20.15 13.44 -12.25
CA GLU A 285 -20.51 13.10 -10.88
C GLU A 285 -21.10 11.69 -10.81
N LEU A 286 -20.43 10.81 -10.06
CA LEU A 286 -20.87 9.44 -9.78
C LEU A 286 -21.73 9.41 -8.51
N LEU A 287 -21.34 10.16 -7.48
CA LEU A 287 -22.07 10.32 -6.23
C LEU A 287 -22.18 11.82 -5.92
N PRO A 288 -23.39 12.43 -5.97
CA PRO A 288 -23.60 13.82 -5.56
C PRO A 288 -23.27 14.02 -4.08
N PRO A 289 -23.01 15.27 -3.63
CA PRO A 289 -22.65 15.53 -2.23
C PRO A 289 -23.59 14.89 -1.20
N GLN A 290 -23.07 13.94 -0.43
CA GLN A 290 -23.76 13.24 0.65
C GLN A 290 -23.18 13.64 2.00
N SER A 291 -24.03 13.74 3.02
CA SER A 291 -23.58 13.95 4.40
C SER A 291 -22.95 12.70 4.98
N LEU A 292 -21.89 12.89 5.77
CA LEU A 292 -21.25 11.85 6.55
C LEU A 292 -21.58 12.01 8.03
N SER A 293 -21.19 11.03 8.83
CA SER A 293 -21.31 11.05 10.29
C SER A 293 -20.00 10.63 10.91
N MET A 294 -19.78 11.00 12.16
CA MET A 294 -18.57 10.59 12.90
C MET A 294 -18.52 9.07 13.11
N ASP A 295 -17.32 8.49 12.96
CA ASP A 295 -17.01 7.10 13.34
C ASP A 295 -18.00 6.06 12.77
N ALA A 296 -18.43 6.26 11.54
CA ALA A 296 -19.53 5.52 10.93
C ALA A 296 -19.23 5.13 9.48
N ILE A 297 -19.88 4.05 9.03
CA ILE A 297 -19.88 3.64 7.62
C ILE A 297 -21.14 4.23 6.98
N ALA A 298 -20.96 5.08 5.99
CA ALA A 298 -22.02 5.54 5.11
C ALA A 298 -21.98 4.71 3.82
N ARG A 299 -23.07 3.99 3.53
CA ARG A 299 -23.22 3.19 2.32
C ARG A 299 -24.24 3.84 1.39
N PHE A 300 -23.86 4.00 0.13
CA PHE A 300 -24.65 4.62 -0.92
C PHE A 300 -24.89 3.64 -2.06
N GLU A 301 -26.13 3.58 -2.53
CA GLU A 301 -26.55 2.68 -3.62
C GLU A 301 -27.53 3.41 -4.54
N ARG A 302 -28.54 4.05 -3.95
CA ARG A 302 -29.61 4.75 -4.68
C ARG A 302 -29.19 6.13 -5.17
N GLU A 303 -28.21 6.70 -4.50
CA GLU A 303 -27.64 8.02 -4.76
C GLU A 303 -26.65 7.98 -5.93
N ILE A 304 -26.20 6.78 -6.32
CA ILE A 304 -25.21 6.59 -7.39
C ILE A 304 -25.87 6.89 -8.74
N VAL A 305 -25.22 7.75 -9.51
CA VAL A 305 -25.60 8.08 -10.87
C VAL A 305 -25.04 7.03 -11.82
N ALA A 306 -25.90 6.46 -12.67
CA ALA A 306 -25.49 5.48 -13.67
C ALA A 306 -24.62 6.13 -14.77
N LEU A 307 -23.29 6.12 -14.59
CA LEU A 307 -22.33 6.63 -15.56
C LEU A 307 -21.93 5.62 -16.63
N GLY A 308 -22.27 4.34 -16.42
CA GLY A 308 -21.71 3.21 -17.16
C GLY A 308 -20.36 2.80 -16.58
N LYS A 309 -19.47 2.29 -17.44
CA LYS A 309 -18.16 1.82 -17.03
C LYS A 309 -17.24 2.98 -16.68
N VAL A 310 -16.53 2.84 -15.58
CA VAL A 310 -15.49 3.78 -15.15
C VAL A 310 -14.23 3.02 -14.74
N THR A 311 -13.10 3.70 -14.82
CA THR A 311 -11.77 3.18 -14.45
C THR A 311 -11.16 3.95 -13.30
N HIS A 312 -11.59 5.20 -13.12
CA HIS A 312 -10.99 6.12 -12.17
C HIS A 312 -12.08 6.86 -11.42
N ILE A 313 -11.79 7.17 -10.17
CA ILE A 313 -12.66 7.99 -9.32
C ILE A 313 -11.87 9.10 -8.64
N ARG A 314 -12.56 10.19 -8.34
CA ARG A 314 -12.08 11.29 -7.51
C ARG A 314 -13.01 11.44 -6.32
N LEU A 315 -12.52 11.13 -5.13
CA LEU A 315 -13.19 11.43 -3.87
C LEU A 315 -12.97 12.91 -3.54
N ASN A 316 -14.04 13.60 -3.17
CA ASN A 316 -14.02 14.98 -2.67
C ASN A 316 -14.53 14.98 -1.22
N THR A 317 -13.81 15.64 -0.31
CA THR A 317 -14.18 15.83 1.11
C THR A 317 -14.44 17.31 1.39
N PHE A 318 -15.62 17.65 1.94
CA PHE A 318 -16.06 19.03 2.09
C PHE A 318 -16.12 19.49 3.55
N PRO A 319 -15.51 20.65 3.88
CA PRO A 319 -14.46 21.35 3.10
C PRO A 319 -13.09 20.63 3.17
N ASP A 320 -12.90 19.77 4.17
CA ASP A 320 -11.71 19.01 4.51
C ASP A 320 -12.10 17.88 5.48
N GLY A 321 -11.14 17.09 5.95
CA GLY A 321 -11.34 16.14 7.04
C GLY A 321 -10.71 14.77 6.79
N GLY A 322 -11.05 13.82 7.66
CA GLY A 322 -10.48 12.47 7.66
C GLY A 322 -11.44 11.37 7.23
N VAL A 323 -10.94 10.47 6.38
CA VAL A 323 -11.62 9.26 5.91
C VAL A 323 -10.79 8.05 6.31
N SER A 324 -11.43 7.04 6.90
CA SER A 324 -10.79 5.79 7.26
C SER A 324 -10.69 4.84 6.07
N ARG A 325 -11.80 4.59 5.37
CA ARG A 325 -11.84 3.69 4.21
C ARG A 325 -12.77 4.19 3.13
N LEU A 326 -12.44 3.84 1.89
CA LEU A 326 -13.29 3.98 0.72
C LEU A 326 -13.43 2.61 0.06
N ARG A 327 -14.67 2.19 -0.19
CA ARG A 327 -15.01 0.98 -0.94
C ARG A 327 -15.83 1.37 -2.15
N VAL A 328 -15.52 0.76 -3.29
CA VAL A 328 -16.22 1.03 -4.55
C VAL A 328 -16.63 -0.31 -5.14
N PHE A 329 -17.84 -0.75 -4.78
CA PHE A 329 -18.39 -2.01 -5.24
C PHE A 329 -18.96 -1.88 -6.63
N GLY A 330 -18.65 -2.85 -7.48
CA GLY A 330 -19.17 -2.89 -8.82
C GLY A 330 -18.84 -4.17 -9.55
N LYS A 331 -19.42 -4.30 -10.73
CA LYS A 331 -19.22 -5.45 -11.60
C LYS A 331 -17.97 -5.23 -12.47
N PRO A 332 -16.98 -6.14 -12.42
CA PRO A 332 -15.81 -6.09 -13.28
C PRO A 332 -16.19 -6.09 -14.76
N TYR A 333 -15.56 -5.21 -15.52
CA TYR A 333 -15.58 -5.18 -16.98
C TYR A 333 -14.14 -5.22 -17.49
N PRO A 334 -13.48 -6.39 -17.49
CA PRO A 334 -12.13 -6.50 -18.02
C PRO A 334 -12.09 -6.10 -19.48
N LEU A 335 -11.16 -5.22 -19.82
CA LEU A 335 -10.83 -4.93 -21.20
C LEU A 335 -10.18 -6.20 -21.78
N ARG A 336 -10.84 -6.78 -22.79
CA ARG A 336 -10.36 -7.96 -23.51
C ARG A 336 -9.16 -7.67 -24.38
#